data_AF-A0AA97I415-F1
#
_entry.id   AF-A0AA97I415-F1
#
_cell.length_a   1.000
_cell.length_b   1.000
_cell.length_c   1.000
_cell.angle_alpha   90.00
_cell.angle_beta   90.00
_cell.angle_gamma   90.00
#
_symmetry.space_group_name_H-M   'P 1'
#
loop_
_entity.id
_entity.type
_entity.pdbx_description
1 polymer ?
#
loop_
_entity_poly.entity_id
_entity_poly.type
_entity_poly.pdbx_seq_one_letter_code
_entity_poly.pdbx_strand_id
1 'polypeptide(L)' 'MISKRILEDEETFSLLIQLTDVAAAAHERGDYDTRDKALEEIKEIRKQIIGQVTEGTCKSE' A
#
# COMPACT_ATOMS: atom_id res chain seq x y z
N MET A 1 -1.34 14.31 -8.79
CA MET A 1 -2.78 14.06 -8.54
C MET A 1 -2.95 12.55 -8.55
N ILE A 2 -3.27 11.95 -7.41
CA ILE A 2 -3.50 10.50 -7.30
C ILE A 2 -4.81 10.22 -8.02
N SER A 3 -4.77 9.44 -9.10
CA SER A 3 -5.91 9.18 -9.97
C SER A 3 -7.06 8.55 -9.19
N LYS A 4 -8.27 9.04 -9.40
CA LYS A 4 -9.54 8.66 -8.75
C LYS A 4 -9.80 7.15 -8.66
N ARG A 5 -9.16 6.37 -9.54
CA ARG A 5 -9.21 4.91 -9.63
C ARG A 5 -8.48 4.18 -8.50
N ILE A 6 -7.50 4.82 -7.84
CA ILE A 6 -6.86 4.29 -6.61
C ILE A 6 -7.84 4.37 -5.43
N LEU A 7 -8.80 5.29 -5.49
CA LEU A 7 -9.83 5.47 -4.47
C LEU A 7 -10.99 4.46 -4.62
N GLU A 8 -11.08 3.74 -5.74
CA GLU A 8 -12.14 2.75 -5.99
C GLU A 8 -11.80 1.36 -5.44
N ASP A 9 -10.54 1.10 -5.07
CA ASP A 9 -10.13 -0.13 -4.40
C ASP A 9 -10.11 0.09 -2.88
N GLU A 10 -11.31 0.12 -2.29
CA GLU A 10 -11.53 0.29 -0.83
C GLU A 10 -10.72 -0.75 -0.03
N GLU A 11 -10.60 -1.96 -0.58
CA GLU A 11 -9.82 -3.07 -0.02
C GLU A 11 -8.33 -2.71 0.09
N THR A 12 -7.72 -2.16 -0.97
CA THR A 12 -6.33 -1.71 -0.95
C THR A 12 -6.09 -0.58 0.05
N PHE A 13 -7.02 0.38 0.15
CA PHE A 13 -6.89 1.48 1.11
C PHE A 13 -7.03 0.99 2.56
N SER A 14 -7.99 0.11 2.82
CA SER A 14 -8.19 -0.54 4.11
C SER A 14 -6.94 -1.34 4.53
N LEU A 15 -6.38 -2.14 3.61
CA LEU A 15 -5.18 -2.92 3.85
C LEU A 15 -3.97 -2.05 4.21
N LEU A 16 -3.78 -0.91 3.53
CA LEU A 16 -2.72 0.06 3.86
C LEU A 16 -2.88 0.64 5.26
N ILE A 17 -4.11 0.95 5.68
CA ILE A 17 -4.40 1.44 7.04
C ILE A 17 -4.06 0.36 8.06
N GLN A 18 -4.50 -0.89 7.83
CA GLN A 18 -4.23 -2.00 8.74
C GLN A 18 -2.74 -2.28 8.89
N LEU A 19 -1.98 -2.32 7.78
CA LEU A 19 -0.52 -2.52 7.83
C LEU A 19 0.19 -1.37 8.54
N THR A 20 -0.32 -0.15 8.43
CA THR A 20 0.22 1.01 9.13
C THR A 20 -0.01 0.90 10.65
N ASP A 21 -1.20 0.45 11.06
CA ASP A 21 -1.53 0.20 12.46
C ASP A 21 -0.66 -0.92 13.06
N VAL A 22 -0.48 -2.01 12.30
CA VAL A 22 0.43 -3.11 12.68
C VAL A 22 1.86 -2.61 12.83
N ALA A 23 2.36 -1.79 11.90
CA ALA A 23 3.70 -1.23 11.99
C ALA A 23 3.87 -0.30 13.20
N ALA A 24 2.86 0.51 13.53
CA ALA A 24 2.86 1.38 14.71
C ALA A 24 2.86 0.56 16.01
N ALA A 25 1.95 -0.41 16.12
CA ALA A 25 1.85 -1.29 17.28
C ALA A 25 3.09 -2.19 17.45
N ALA A 26 3.74 -2.59 16.35
CA ALA A 26 5.00 -3.33 16.38
C ALA A 26 6.16 -2.43 16.85
N HIS A 27 6.19 -1.17 16.39
CA HIS A 27 7.17 -0.18 16.83
C HIS A 27 7.07 0.10 18.34
N GLU A 28 5.86 0.27 18.87
CA GLU A 28 5.63 0.47 20.32
C GLU A 28 6.05 -0.74 21.15
N ARG A 29 5.93 -1.96 20.60
CA ARG A 29 6.41 -3.19 21.24
C ARG A 29 7.92 -3.43 21.10
N GLY A 30 8.62 -2.61 20.33
CA GLY A 30 10.03 -2.81 19.98
C GLY A 30 10.26 -3.98 19.01
N ASP A 31 9.20 -4.51 18.40
CA ASP A 31 9.28 -5.56 17.39
C ASP A 31 9.54 -4.95 16.01
N TYR A 32 10.81 -4.68 15.75
CA TYR A 32 11.25 -4.08 14.49
C TYR A 32 11.17 -5.03 13.30
N ASP A 33 11.15 -6.36 13.52
CA ASP A 33 11.02 -7.37 12.46
C ASP A 33 9.61 -7.34 11.86
N THR A 34 8.59 -7.35 12.72
CA THR A 34 7.19 -7.21 12.31
C THR A 34 6.92 -5.85 11.67
N ARG A 35 7.54 -4.78 12.19
CA ARG A 35 7.46 -3.44 11.60
C ARG A 35 8.03 -3.41 10.17
N ASP A 36 9.24 -3.94 9.96
CA ASP A 36 9.88 -3.91 8.64
C ASP A 36 9.08 -4.71 7.61
N LYS A 37 8.56 -5.87 7.99
CA LYS A 37 7.67 -6.67 7.14
C LYS A 37 6.41 -5.91 6.73
N ALA A 38 5.74 -5.26 7.68
CA ALA A 38 4.56 -4.44 7.39
C ALA A 38 4.87 -3.25 6.47
N LEU A 39 6.03 -2.62 6.65
CA LEU A 39 6.49 -1.53 5.77
C LEU A 39 6.89 -2.01 4.37
N GLU A 40 7.42 -3.23 4.24
CA GLU A 40 7.73 -3.86 2.96
C GLU A 40 6.46 -4.16 2.16
N GLU A 41 5.45 -4.75 2.80
CA GLU A 41 4.13 -4.99 2.19
C GLU A 41 3.48 -3.69 1.71
N ILE A 42 3.53 -2.62 2.52
CA ILE A 42 3.03 -1.29 2.12
C ILE A 42 3.75 -0.78 0.86
N LYS A 43 5.06 -1.00 0.73
CA LYS A 43 5.83 -0.60 -0.47
C LYS A 43 5.42 -1.40 -1.69
N GLU A 44 5.21 -2.71 -1.53
CA GLU A 44 4.76 -3.58 -2.63
C GLU A 44 3.35 -3.19 -3.11
N ILE A 45 2.42 -2.96 -2.19
CA ILE A 45 1.06 -2.50 -2.50
C ILE A 45 1.12 -1.15 -3.24
N ARG A 46 1.91 -0.19 -2.74
CA ARG A 46 2.10 1.10 -3.43
C ARG A 46 2.69 0.93 -4.82
N LYS A 47 3.63 0.00 -5.01
CA LYS A 47 4.23 -0.30 -6.31
C LYS A 47 3.21 -0.91 -7.26
N GLN A 48 2.35 -1.82 -6.80
CA GLN A 48 1.26 -2.39 -7.59
C GLN A 48 0.23 -1.33 -7.98
N ILE A 49 -0.14 -0.43 -7.06
CA ILE A 49 -1.02 0.72 -7.34
C ILE A 49 -0.43 1.60 -8.44
N ILE A 50 0.85 1.97 -8.31
CA ILE A 50 1.53 2.81 -9.30
C ILE A 50 1.62 2.08 -10.64
N GLY A 51 1.98 0.79 -10.63
CA GLY A 51 2.02 -0.09 -11.80
C GLY A 51 0.68 -0.15 -12.53
N GLN A 52 -0.41 -0.39 -11.81
CA GLN A 52 -1.78 -0.40 -12.33
C GLN A 52 -2.20 0.96 -12.89
N VAL A 53 -1.78 2.08 -12.29
CA VAL A 53 -2.04 3.42 -12.84
C VAL A 53 -1.26 3.65 -14.14
N THR A 54 0.00 3.19 -14.21
CA THR A 54 0.78 3.27 -15.45
C THR A 54 0.24 2.36 -16.57
N GLU A 55 -0.24 1.15 -16.25
CA GLU A 55 -0.90 0.27 -17.24
C GLU A 55 -2.29 0.75 -17.63
N GLY A 56 -3.02 1.39 -16.72
CA GLY A 56 -4.29 2.04 -16.99
C GLY A 56 -4.16 3.22 -17.97
N THR A 57 -2.97 3.80 -18.11
CA THR A 57 -2.64 4.82 -19.12
C THR A 57 -2.06 4.24 -20.42
N CYS A 58 -1.84 2.92 -20.49
CA CYS A 58 -1.20 2.25 -21.63
C CYS A 58 -2.14 1.18 -22.25
N LYS A 59 -3.40 1.56 -22.49
CA LYS A 59 -4.27 0.89 -23.47
C LYS A 59 -4.82 1.92 -24.43
N SER A 60 -3.96 2.41 -25.30
CA SER A 60 -4.34 3.10 -26.53
C SER A 60 -3.25 2.80 -27.55
N GLU A 61 -3.35 1.64 -28.20
CA GLU A 61 -2.82 1.42 -29.55
C GLU A 61 -3.73 0.41 -30.26
#